data_AF-A0A7M3DW78-F1
#
_entry.id   AF-A0A7M3DW78-F1
#
_cell.length_a   1.000
_cell.length_b   1.000
_cell.length_c   1.000
_cell.angle_alpha   90.00
_cell.angle_beta   90.00
_cell.angle_gamma   90.00
#
_symmetry.space_group_name_H-M   'P 1'
#
loop_
_entity.id
_entity.type
_entity.pdbx_description
1 polymer ?
#
loop_
_entity_poly.entity_id
_entity_poly.type
_entity_poly.pdbx_seq_one_letter_code
_entity_poly.pdbx_strand_id
1 'polypeptide(L)'
;MDSQTEKSYRSIEEVKARFAYATAADIARLKKIARIYVDSSEVEELISLSQISLFSDRKWPVDVDFFAFMAMTMKSIASTERRKSALRQHLSVVLQHGDAADLCDIADARDTPEDLASKKSAYEATMEIFRNDDLAATFIEARVLGYNKQEVMDLCGVDLTGYDTIARRVRRKLEQRAQQQEAING
;
A
#
# COMPACT_ATOMS: atom_id res chain seq x y z
N MET A 1 -25.08 -4.80 -23.33
CA MET A 1 -25.06 -6.17 -22.80
C MET A 1 -23.93 -6.22 -21.80
N ASP A 2 -24.24 -6.02 -20.53
CA ASP A 2 -23.21 -6.03 -19.49
C ASP A 2 -22.93 -7.47 -19.11
N SER A 3 -21.92 -8.06 -19.74
CA SER A 3 -21.38 -9.34 -19.35
C SER A 3 -20.72 -9.18 -17.97
N GLN A 4 -21.49 -9.42 -16.92
CA GLN A 4 -20.94 -9.65 -15.59
C GLN A 4 -20.05 -10.89 -15.68
N THR A 5 -18.74 -10.69 -15.80
CA THR A 5 -17.77 -11.76 -15.58
C THR A 5 -17.93 -12.24 -14.16
N GLU A 6 -18.48 -13.44 -14.02
CA GLU A 6 -18.71 -14.07 -12.73
C GLU A 6 -17.36 -14.28 -12.04
N LYS A 7 -17.04 -13.41 -11.08
CA LYS A 7 -15.73 -13.44 -10.41
C LYS A 7 -15.58 -14.76 -9.65
N SER A 8 -14.67 -15.59 -10.13
CA SER A 8 -14.31 -16.83 -9.43
C SER A 8 -13.40 -16.50 -8.25
N TYR A 9 -13.62 -17.16 -7.13
CA TYR A 9 -12.90 -16.93 -5.88
C TYR A 9 -12.22 -18.21 -5.41
N ARG A 10 -11.05 -18.06 -4.78
CA ARG A 10 -10.32 -19.15 -4.12
C ARG A 10 -11.13 -19.72 -2.97
N SER A 11 -11.07 -21.04 -2.76
CA SER A 11 -11.72 -21.70 -1.63
C SER A 11 -11.00 -21.39 -0.31
N ILE A 12 -11.69 -21.61 0.81
CA ILE A 12 -11.10 -21.44 2.15
C ILE A 12 -9.91 -22.39 2.36
N GLU A 13 -9.93 -23.56 1.72
CA GLU A 13 -8.85 -24.57 1.74
C GLU A 13 -7.63 -24.07 0.94
N GLU A 14 -7.84 -23.45 -0.22
CA GLU A 14 -6.75 -22.80 -0.98
C GLU A 14 -6.12 -21.65 -0.20
N VAL A 15 -6.93 -20.83 0.46
CA VAL A 15 -6.45 -19.75 1.35
C VAL A 15 -5.64 -20.35 2.51
N LYS A 16 -6.17 -21.35 3.22
CA LYS A 16 -5.46 -22.05 4.31
C LYS A 16 -4.14 -22.64 3.84
N ALA A 17 -4.12 -23.29 2.68
CA ALA A 17 -2.91 -23.84 2.08
C ALA A 17 -1.88 -22.75 1.76
N ARG A 18 -2.30 -21.60 1.21
CA ARG A 18 -1.38 -20.49 0.89
C ARG A 18 -0.66 -19.93 2.12
N PHE A 19 -1.34 -19.88 3.27
CA PHE A 19 -0.73 -19.52 4.56
C PHE A 19 0.10 -20.67 5.16
N ALA A 20 -0.37 -21.92 5.10
CA ALA A 20 0.35 -23.08 5.64
C ALA A 20 1.69 -23.35 4.93
N TYR A 21 1.77 -23.04 3.63
CA TYR A 21 2.99 -23.14 2.82
C TYR A 21 3.72 -21.79 2.67
N ALA A 22 3.42 -20.79 3.51
CA ALA A 22 4.10 -19.51 3.46
C ALA A 22 5.58 -19.65 3.87
N THR A 23 6.48 -19.24 2.98
CA THR A 23 7.92 -19.26 3.22
C THR A 23 8.36 -18.11 4.15
N ALA A 24 9.57 -18.19 4.70
CA ALA A 24 10.16 -17.07 5.43
C ALA A 24 10.24 -15.78 4.58
N ALA A 25 10.42 -15.91 3.26
CA ALA A 25 10.40 -14.79 2.32
C ALA A 25 8.99 -14.22 2.14
N ASP A 26 7.95 -15.06 2.07
CA ASP A 26 6.55 -14.61 2.05
C ASP A 26 6.19 -13.81 3.31
N ILE A 27 6.60 -14.31 4.48
CA ILE A 27 6.37 -13.66 5.78
C ILE A 27 7.12 -12.31 5.83
N ALA A 28 8.38 -12.27 5.38
CA ALA A 28 9.13 -11.02 5.28
C ALA A 28 8.46 -10.01 4.32
N ARG A 29 7.90 -10.48 3.20
CA ARG A 29 7.15 -9.64 2.25
C ARG A 29 5.85 -9.10 2.87
N LEU A 30 5.08 -9.93 3.57
CA LEU A 30 3.88 -9.49 4.31
C LEU A 30 4.23 -8.45 5.39
N LYS A 31 5.35 -8.62 6.10
CA LYS A 31 5.85 -7.63 7.07
C LYS A 31 6.27 -6.31 6.42
N LYS A 32 6.92 -6.35 5.25
CA LYS A 32 7.24 -5.13 4.47
C LYS A 32 5.95 -4.42 4.03
N ILE A 33 4.91 -5.16 3.64
CA ILE A 33 3.59 -4.62 3.28
C ILE A 33 2.93 -3.95 4.49
N ALA A 34 2.83 -4.64 5.63
CA ALA A 34 2.15 -4.14 6.81
C ALA A 34 2.77 -2.85 7.38
N ARG A 35 4.11 -2.70 7.34
CA ARG A 35 4.84 -1.51 7.85
C ARG A 35 4.51 -0.19 7.15
N ILE A 36 3.89 -0.20 5.96
CA ILE A 36 3.38 1.03 5.33
C ILE A 36 2.11 1.53 6.02
N TYR A 37 1.34 0.61 6.60
CA TYR A 37 0.00 0.88 7.11
C TYR A 37 -0.06 1.14 8.61
N VAL A 38 0.85 0.56 9.39
CA VAL A 38 0.86 0.62 10.86
C VAL A 38 2.29 0.68 11.40
N ASP A 39 2.44 1.07 12.66
CA ASP A 39 3.76 1.16 13.28
C ASP A 39 4.32 -0.25 13.59
N SER A 40 5.64 -0.36 13.79
CA SER A 40 6.34 -1.66 13.89
C SER A 40 5.79 -2.62 14.95
N SER A 41 5.14 -2.11 16.00
CA SER A 41 4.47 -2.90 17.05
C SER A 41 3.16 -3.56 16.61
N GLU A 42 2.48 -2.99 15.63
CA GLU A 42 1.15 -3.41 15.15
C GLU A 42 1.23 -4.32 13.90
N VAL A 43 2.42 -4.50 13.33
CA VAL A 43 2.66 -5.26 12.09
C VAL A 43 2.10 -6.69 12.12
N GLU A 44 2.37 -7.43 13.19
CA GLU A 44 1.92 -8.82 13.34
C GLU A 44 0.41 -8.91 13.56
N GLU A 45 -0.17 -7.91 14.25
CA GLU A 45 -1.61 -7.81 14.46
C GLU A 45 -2.34 -7.52 13.14
N LEU A 46 -1.84 -6.58 12.34
CA LEU A 46 -2.43 -6.29 11.02
C LEU A 46 -2.36 -7.49 10.07
N ILE A 47 -1.25 -8.24 10.08
CA ILE A 47 -1.14 -9.51 9.34
C ILE A 47 -2.19 -10.51 9.84
N SER A 48 -2.30 -10.72 11.15
CA SER A 48 -3.25 -11.65 11.76
C SER A 48 -4.71 -11.28 11.45
N LEU A 49 -5.08 -10.00 11.58
CA LEU A 49 -6.42 -9.49 11.25
C LEU A 49 -6.73 -9.66 9.75
N SER A 50 -5.75 -9.41 8.87
CA SER A 50 -5.93 -9.64 7.44
C SER A 50 -6.19 -11.12 7.14
N GLN A 51 -5.40 -12.04 7.72
CA GLN A 51 -5.61 -13.49 7.59
C GLN A 51 -6.99 -13.92 8.12
N ILE A 52 -7.42 -13.43 9.28
CA ILE A 52 -8.75 -13.70 9.84
C ILE A 52 -9.85 -13.26 8.85
N SER A 53 -9.73 -12.07 8.27
CA SER A 53 -10.74 -11.56 7.30
C SER A 53 -10.84 -12.42 6.03
N LEU A 54 -9.74 -13.05 5.59
CA LEU A 54 -9.75 -14.02 4.48
C LEU A 54 -10.42 -15.35 4.84
N PHE A 55 -10.60 -15.66 6.12
CA PHE A 55 -11.32 -16.84 6.59
C PHE A 55 -12.81 -16.55 6.92
N SER A 56 -13.21 -15.28 7.06
CA SER A 56 -14.59 -14.89 7.40
C SER A 56 -15.40 -14.35 6.22
N ASP A 57 -14.96 -13.23 5.63
CA ASP A 57 -15.82 -12.34 4.84
C ASP A 57 -15.17 -11.90 3.52
N ARG A 58 -13.84 -11.81 3.46
CA ARG A 58 -13.10 -11.44 2.26
C ARG A 58 -12.81 -12.64 1.39
N LYS A 59 -13.35 -12.64 0.17
CA LYS A 59 -13.07 -13.64 -0.85
C LYS A 59 -11.91 -13.18 -1.73
N TRP A 60 -10.84 -13.98 -1.79
CA TRP A 60 -9.70 -13.74 -2.68
C TRP A 60 -10.04 -14.18 -4.12
N PRO A 61 -10.07 -13.28 -5.12
CA PRO A 61 -10.34 -13.66 -6.51
C PRO A 61 -9.23 -14.52 -7.10
N VAL A 62 -9.56 -15.45 -8.00
CA VAL A 62 -8.58 -16.38 -8.58
C VAL A 62 -7.55 -15.71 -9.50
N ASP A 63 -7.89 -14.53 -10.01
CA ASP A 63 -7.20 -13.69 -10.99
C ASP A 63 -6.37 -12.56 -10.37
N VAL A 64 -6.36 -12.42 -9.05
CA VAL A 64 -5.61 -11.39 -8.32
C VAL A 64 -4.44 -12.03 -7.56
N ASP A 65 -3.23 -11.46 -7.65
CA ASP A 65 -2.10 -11.93 -6.85
C ASP A 65 -2.38 -11.90 -5.33
N PHE A 66 -1.82 -12.87 -4.60
CA PHE A 66 -2.00 -13.00 -3.16
C PHE A 66 -1.49 -11.77 -2.39
N PHE A 67 -0.31 -11.25 -2.71
CA PHE A 67 0.26 -10.10 -2.01
C PHE A 67 -0.48 -8.81 -2.37
N ALA A 68 -0.90 -8.65 -3.62
CA ALA A 68 -1.83 -7.57 -4.01
C ALA A 68 -3.12 -7.61 -3.19
N PHE A 69 -3.75 -8.78 -3.06
CA PHE A 69 -4.97 -8.94 -2.25
C PHE A 69 -4.74 -8.66 -0.76
N MET A 70 -3.61 -9.12 -0.21
CA MET A 70 -3.23 -8.86 1.19
C MET A 70 -2.96 -7.38 1.44
N ALA A 71 -2.29 -6.66 0.54
CA ALA A 71 -2.09 -5.21 0.67
C ALA A 71 -3.40 -4.43 0.67
N MET A 72 -4.33 -4.73 -0.26
CA MET A 72 -5.67 -4.11 -0.25
C MET A 72 -6.42 -4.37 1.06
N THR A 73 -6.29 -5.59 1.59
CA THR A 73 -6.92 -6.00 2.84
C THR A 73 -6.32 -5.25 4.04
N MET A 74 -4.99 -5.22 4.15
CA MET A 74 -4.25 -4.48 5.18
C MET A 74 -4.55 -2.98 5.13
N LYS A 75 -4.52 -2.36 3.94
CA LYS A 75 -4.92 -0.96 3.70
C LYS A 75 -6.33 -0.67 4.19
N SER A 76 -7.27 -1.55 3.89
CA SER A 76 -8.68 -1.42 4.27
C SER A 76 -8.89 -1.54 5.79
N ILE A 77 -8.20 -2.47 6.44
CA ILE A 77 -8.22 -2.66 7.90
C ILE A 77 -7.58 -1.45 8.59
N ALA A 78 -6.34 -1.08 8.22
CA ALA A 78 -5.64 0.05 8.80
C ALA A 78 -6.36 1.39 8.59
N SER A 79 -6.95 1.63 7.41
CA SER A 79 -7.82 2.80 7.17
C SER A 79 -9.07 2.80 8.06
N THR A 80 -9.60 1.63 8.39
CA THR A 80 -10.75 1.49 9.30
C THR A 80 -10.36 1.74 10.75
N GLU A 81 -9.23 1.18 11.21
CA GLU A 81 -8.71 1.46 12.55
C GLU A 81 -8.26 2.91 12.71
N ARG A 82 -7.55 3.50 11.72
CA ARG A 82 -7.24 4.94 11.71
C ARG A 82 -8.49 5.81 11.79
N ARG A 83 -9.59 5.46 11.10
CA ARG A 83 -10.87 6.20 11.22
C ARG A 83 -11.52 6.04 12.59
N LYS A 84 -11.53 4.83 13.16
CA LYS A 84 -12.00 4.58 14.54
C LYS A 84 -11.13 5.29 15.58
N SER A 85 -9.82 5.39 15.35
CA SER A 85 -8.87 6.08 16.22
C SER A 85 -8.99 7.59 16.06
N ALA A 86 -9.14 8.14 14.85
CA ALA A 86 -9.41 9.55 14.61
C ALA A 86 -10.75 10.02 15.20
N LEU A 87 -11.79 9.18 15.15
CA LEU A 87 -13.07 9.43 15.83
C LEU A 87 -12.91 9.44 17.36
N ARG A 88 -12.01 8.63 17.91
CA ARG A 88 -11.63 8.63 19.34
C ARG A 88 -10.64 9.76 19.71
N GLN A 89 -9.81 10.20 18.77
CA GLN A 89 -8.78 11.25 18.89
C GLN A 89 -9.28 12.65 18.51
N HIS A 90 -10.57 12.83 18.20
CA HIS A 90 -11.18 14.16 18.07
C HIS A 90 -11.19 14.96 19.40
N LEU A 91 -10.53 14.44 20.45
CA LEU A 91 -10.17 15.09 21.71
C LEU A 91 -8.69 15.54 21.81
N SER A 92 -7.78 15.26 20.85
CA SER A 92 -6.36 15.60 21.00
C SER A 92 -5.56 15.82 19.70
N VAL A 93 -5.43 17.10 19.33
CA VAL A 93 -4.29 17.84 18.71
C VAL A 93 -3.45 17.23 17.55
N VAL A 94 -3.23 18.07 16.54
CA VAL A 94 -2.46 17.88 15.29
C VAL A 94 -0.96 18.20 15.46
N LEU A 95 -0.07 17.61 14.65
CA LEU A 95 1.24 18.20 14.32
C LEU A 95 1.74 17.85 12.90
N GLN A 96 2.63 18.72 12.39
CA GLN A 96 3.36 18.67 11.10
C GLN A 96 4.88 18.78 11.41
N HIS A 97 5.85 18.67 10.48
CA HIS A 97 5.91 18.59 9.01
C HIS A 97 7.19 17.79 8.64
N GLY A 98 7.42 17.37 7.38
CA GLY A 98 8.71 16.77 7.01
C GLY A 98 9.02 16.75 5.50
N ASP A 99 10.32 16.67 5.20
CA ASP A 99 10.92 17.07 3.92
C ASP A 99 11.04 15.93 2.90
N ALA A 100 11.16 16.27 1.61
CA ALA A 100 11.12 15.31 0.51
C ALA A 100 12.52 14.97 -0.05
N ALA A 101 12.92 13.70 0.08
CA ALA A 101 14.16 13.15 -0.49
C ALA A 101 13.87 11.99 -1.48
N ASP A 102 14.90 11.62 -2.24
CA ASP A 102 14.81 10.89 -3.51
C ASP A 102 14.10 9.50 -3.43
N LEU A 103 13.15 9.26 -4.33
CA LEU A 103 12.11 8.22 -4.20
C LEU A 103 12.51 6.82 -4.72
N CYS A 104 13.75 6.39 -4.51
CA CYS A 104 14.25 5.12 -5.07
C CYS A 104 14.78 4.06 -4.07
N ASP A 105 14.90 4.34 -2.77
CA ASP A 105 15.53 3.39 -1.82
C ASP A 105 14.74 3.15 -0.51
N ILE A 106 13.49 2.70 -0.66
CA ILE A 106 12.60 2.42 0.48
C ILE A 106 12.67 0.93 0.89
N ALA A 107 13.34 0.76 2.04
CA ALA A 107 13.53 -0.42 2.88
C ALA A 107 14.67 -1.37 2.49
N ASP A 108 15.88 -1.06 3.00
CA ASP A 108 16.85 -2.06 3.45
C ASP A 108 16.50 -2.48 4.90
N ALA A 109 16.87 -3.69 5.30
CA ALA A 109 16.60 -4.25 6.63
C ALA A 109 17.50 -3.66 7.75
N ARG A 110 18.09 -2.48 7.50
CA ARG A 110 19.12 -1.82 8.32
C ARG A 110 18.76 -0.38 8.71
N ASP A 111 17.64 0.14 8.20
CA ASP A 111 17.17 1.50 8.47
C ASP A 111 17.03 1.76 9.99
N THR A 112 17.61 2.85 10.48
CA THR A 112 17.48 3.28 11.87
C THR A 112 16.07 3.85 12.14
N PRO A 113 15.67 4.06 13.41
CA PRO A 113 14.38 4.69 13.73
C PRO A 113 14.21 6.09 13.11
N GLU A 114 15.32 6.83 12.93
CA GLU A 114 15.34 8.17 12.34
C GLU A 114 15.21 8.11 10.81
N ASP A 115 15.84 7.13 10.16
CA ASP A 115 15.65 6.84 8.73
C ASP A 115 14.20 6.43 8.44
N LEU A 116 13.62 5.58 9.30
CA LEU A 116 12.22 5.15 9.19
C LEU A 116 11.24 6.32 9.35
N ALA A 117 11.48 7.22 10.32
CA ALA A 117 10.66 8.42 10.50
C ALA A 117 10.74 9.36 9.27
N SER A 118 11.94 9.57 8.75
CA SER A 118 12.19 10.40 7.56
C SER A 118 11.53 9.82 6.31
N LYS A 119 11.70 8.51 6.06
CA LYS A 119 11.06 7.78 4.94
C LYS A 119 9.53 7.78 5.07
N LYS A 120 8.98 7.63 6.28
CA LYS A 120 7.53 7.71 6.54
C LYS A 120 7.00 9.12 6.24
N SER A 121 7.70 10.17 6.65
CA SER A 121 7.28 11.55 6.37
C SER A 121 7.33 11.90 4.88
N ALA A 122 8.40 11.52 4.17
CA ALA A 122 8.49 11.70 2.71
C ALA A 122 7.40 10.89 1.96
N TYR A 123 7.06 9.68 2.43
CA TYR A 123 5.95 8.90 1.91
C TYR A 123 4.59 9.60 2.14
N GLU A 124 4.32 10.08 3.35
CA GLU A 124 3.08 10.81 3.68
C GLU A 124 2.94 12.11 2.86
N ALA A 125 4.01 12.89 2.73
CA ALA A 125 4.04 14.09 1.89
C ALA A 125 3.80 13.76 0.40
N THR A 126 4.36 12.66 -0.09
CA THR A 126 4.11 12.18 -1.47
C THR A 126 2.65 11.75 -1.63
N MET A 127 2.10 10.98 -0.69
CA MET A 127 0.73 10.49 -0.76
C MET A 127 -0.30 11.63 -0.68
N GLU A 128 -0.02 12.71 0.06
CA GLU A 128 -0.87 13.91 0.12
C GLU A 128 -0.99 14.59 -1.27
N ILE A 129 0.05 14.56 -2.11
CA ILE A 129 -0.04 15.05 -3.51
C ILE A 129 -1.09 14.25 -4.30
N PHE A 130 -1.29 12.97 -3.97
CA PHE A 130 -2.20 12.05 -4.66
C PHE A 130 -3.50 11.74 -3.87
N ARG A 131 -3.82 12.48 -2.80
CA ARG A 131 -5.01 12.28 -1.95
C ARG A 131 -6.37 12.26 -2.65
N ASN A 132 -6.44 12.78 -3.88
CA ASN A 132 -7.65 12.85 -4.71
C ASN A 132 -7.53 11.96 -5.97
N ASP A 133 -6.51 11.11 -6.06
CA ASP A 133 -6.23 10.18 -7.16
C ASP A 133 -5.82 8.82 -6.56
N ASP A 134 -6.81 8.12 -5.99
CA ASP A 134 -6.63 6.84 -5.28
C ASP A 134 -5.88 5.79 -6.12
N LEU A 135 -6.04 5.84 -7.44
CA LEU A 135 -5.40 4.96 -8.40
C LEU A 135 -3.90 5.26 -8.50
N ALA A 136 -3.52 6.54 -8.57
CA ALA A 136 -2.12 6.96 -8.55
C ALA A 136 -1.47 6.75 -7.17
N ALA A 137 -2.19 7.01 -6.08
CA ALA A 137 -1.72 6.73 -4.72
C ALA A 137 -1.45 5.23 -4.51
N THR A 138 -2.36 4.36 -4.96
CA THR A 138 -2.20 2.90 -4.89
C THR A 138 -1.07 2.40 -5.80
N PHE A 139 -0.89 2.99 -6.98
CA PHE A 139 0.26 2.69 -7.84
C PHE A 139 1.60 3.04 -7.16
N ILE A 140 1.72 4.21 -6.53
CA ILE A 140 2.95 4.62 -5.82
C ILE A 140 3.25 3.65 -4.68
N GLU A 141 2.25 3.36 -3.85
CA GLU A 141 2.34 2.40 -2.74
C GLU A 141 2.82 1.01 -3.24
N ALA A 142 2.26 0.51 -4.34
CA ALA A 142 2.68 -0.75 -4.96
C ALA A 142 4.14 -0.72 -5.43
N ARG A 143 4.59 0.39 -6.03
CA ARG A 143 5.98 0.57 -6.48
C ARG A 143 6.95 0.62 -5.30
N VAL A 144 6.60 1.31 -4.20
CA VAL A 144 7.37 1.33 -2.94
C VAL A 144 7.48 -0.06 -2.32
N LEU A 145 6.44 -0.88 -2.42
CA LEU A 145 6.43 -2.27 -1.99
C LEU A 145 7.25 -3.22 -2.88
N GLY A 146 7.85 -2.72 -3.96
CA GLY A 146 8.63 -3.52 -4.92
C GLY A 146 7.77 -4.44 -5.78
N TYR A 147 6.50 -4.11 -6.00
CA TYR A 147 5.61 -4.95 -6.79
C TYR A 147 6.05 -4.97 -8.26
N ASN A 148 5.98 -6.16 -8.85
CA ASN A 148 6.22 -6.35 -10.27
C ASN A 148 5.06 -5.78 -11.11
N LYS A 149 5.28 -5.59 -12.42
CA LYS A 149 4.30 -4.91 -13.28
C LYS A 149 2.91 -5.57 -13.26
N GLN A 150 2.83 -6.89 -13.17
CA GLN A 150 1.56 -7.62 -13.10
C GLN A 150 0.86 -7.38 -11.76
N GLU A 151 1.56 -7.53 -10.64
CA GLU A 151 1.00 -7.30 -9.30
C GLU A 151 0.47 -5.87 -9.14
N VAL A 152 1.10 -4.86 -9.76
CA VAL A 152 0.59 -3.47 -9.78
C VAL A 152 -0.66 -3.34 -10.66
N MET A 153 -0.71 -4.01 -11.82
CA MET A 153 -1.88 -4.03 -12.71
C MET A 153 -3.09 -4.65 -12.00
N ASP A 154 -2.91 -5.82 -11.38
CA ASP A 154 -3.96 -6.54 -10.64
C ASP A 154 -4.45 -5.70 -9.44
N LEU A 155 -3.53 -5.12 -8.68
CA LEU A 155 -3.82 -4.25 -7.53
C LEU A 155 -4.58 -2.96 -7.91
N CYS A 156 -4.27 -2.37 -9.07
CA CYS A 156 -4.95 -1.18 -9.55
C CYS A 156 -6.21 -1.51 -10.38
N GLY A 157 -6.45 -2.78 -10.71
CA GLY A 157 -7.55 -3.20 -11.58
C GLY A 157 -7.45 -2.66 -13.02
N VAL A 158 -6.23 -2.57 -13.56
CA VAL A 158 -5.96 -1.98 -14.89
C VAL A 158 -5.22 -2.91 -15.83
N ASP A 159 -5.37 -2.69 -17.13
CA ASP A 159 -4.57 -3.32 -18.17
C ASP A 159 -3.20 -2.63 -18.33
N LEU A 160 -2.41 -3.13 -19.29
CA LEU A 160 -1.11 -2.57 -19.67
C LEU A 160 -1.20 -1.07 -20.03
N THR A 161 -2.26 -0.68 -20.75
CA THR A 161 -2.51 0.70 -21.17
C THR A 161 -2.79 1.61 -19.97
N GLY A 162 -3.62 1.13 -19.04
CA GLY A 162 -3.95 1.81 -17.79
C GLY A 162 -2.72 1.96 -16.89
N TYR A 163 -1.89 0.92 -16.74
CA TYR A 163 -0.62 1.01 -16.01
C TYR A 163 0.27 2.11 -16.58
N ASP A 164 0.54 2.09 -17.89
CA ASP A 164 1.45 3.07 -18.52
C ASP A 164 0.87 4.50 -18.44
N THR A 165 -0.46 4.62 -18.41
CA THR A 165 -1.18 5.89 -18.20
C THR A 165 -1.05 6.41 -16.78
N ILE A 166 -1.18 5.55 -15.75
CA ILE A 166 -0.94 5.92 -14.34
C ILE A 166 0.52 6.29 -14.15
N ALA A 167 1.45 5.47 -14.62
CA ALA A 167 2.90 5.70 -14.50
C ALA A 167 3.32 7.06 -15.07
N ARG A 168 2.86 7.39 -16.29
CA ARG A 168 3.12 8.69 -16.93
C ARG A 168 2.51 9.86 -16.15
N ARG A 169 1.30 9.69 -15.60
CA ARG A 169 0.60 10.70 -14.80
C ARG A 169 1.28 10.96 -13.45
N VAL A 170 1.67 9.91 -12.74
CA VAL A 170 2.45 9.98 -11.49
C VAL A 170 3.76 10.70 -11.74
N ARG A 171 4.54 10.22 -12.72
CA ARG A 171 5.84 10.81 -13.09
C ARG A 171 5.72 12.31 -13.37
N ARG A 172 4.80 12.72 -14.25
CA ARG A 172 4.59 14.14 -14.61
C ARG A 172 4.25 15.00 -13.39
N LYS A 173 3.46 14.47 -12.45
CA LYS A 173 3.03 15.23 -11.25
C LYS A 173 4.16 15.37 -10.23
N LEU A 174 5.04 14.37 -10.11
CA LEU A 174 6.27 14.46 -9.31
C LEU A 174 7.27 15.43 -9.93
N GLU A 175 7.52 15.34 -11.25
CA GLU A 175 8.40 16.26 -11.99
C GLU A 175 7.92 17.73 -11.84
N GLN A 176 6.62 17.99 -11.94
CA GLN A 176 6.03 19.31 -11.68
C GLN A 176 6.23 19.78 -10.25
N ARG A 177 6.22 18.88 -9.26
CA ARG A 177 6.38 19.27 -7.85
C ARG A 177 7.84 19.57 -7.50
N ALA A 178 8.78 18.80 -8.03
CA ALA A 178 10.22 19.07 -7.89
C ALA A 178 10.57 20.45 -8.45
N GLN A 179 10.12 20.76 -9.67
CA GLN A 179 10.32 22.08 -10.31
C GLN A 179 9.71 23.24 -9.50
N GLN A 180 8.58 23.02 -8.82
CA GLN A 180 8.00 24.01 -7.91
C GLN A 180 8.81 24.21 -6.64
N GLN A 181 9.46 23.17 -6.11
CA GLN A 181 10.31 23.28 -4.92
C GLN A 181 11.64 23.96 -5.25
N GLU A 182 12.25 23.64 -6.39
CA GLU A 182 13.43 24.35 -6.92
C GLU A 182 13.16 25.85 -7.10
N ALA A 183 11.98 26.23 -7.59
CA ALA A 183 11.57 27.63 -7.78
C ALA A 183 11.15 28.37 -6.48
N ILE A 184 11.07 27.68 -5.34
CA ILE A 184 10.79 28.27 -4.02
C ILE A 184 12.06 28.37 -3.16
N ASN A 185 13.03 27.48 -3.39
CA ASN A 185 14.27 27.38 -2.62
C ASN A 185 15.48 28.08 -3.30
N GLY A 186 15.30 28.67 -4.48
CA GLY A 186 16.29 29.46 -5.23
C GLY A 186 15.96 30.95 -5.27
#